data_AF-A0A2M8KQY5-F1
#
_entry.id   AF-A0A2M8KQY5-F1
#
_cell.length_a   1.000
_cell.length_b   1.000
_cell.length_c   1.000
_cell.angle_alpha   90.00
_cell.angle_beta   90.00
_cell.angle_gamma   90.00
#
_symmetry.space_group_name_H-M   'P 1'
#
loop_
_entity.id
_entity.type
_entity.pdbx_description
1 polymer ?
#
loop_
_entity_poly.entity_id
_entity_poly.type
_entity_poly.pdbx_seq_one_letter_code
_entity_poly.pdbx_strand_id
1 'polypeptide(L)'
;IGIDDSVTGIWIGGLILSSGLWLADWIGKKGWKVPHKELVSVVLFYLFVIPSLYWAKMVGLASNTLWGVDKLILGTVVGSILFIVGVRFDKWLRTINEGKVYVYFQKVIIPVFLLTLGSFVLYLITN
;
A
#
# COMPACT_ATOMS: atom_id res chain seq x y z
N ILE A 1 7.22 18.94 14.65
CA ILE A 1 5.82 18.98 14.15
C ILE A 1 5.83 18.28 12.79
N GLY A 2 5.95 16.95 12.81
CA GLY A 2 6.04 16.12 11.61
C GLY A 2 4.88 15.12 11.63
N ILE A 3 4.47 14.67 10.45
CA ILE A 3 3.52 13.56 10.32
C ILE A 3 4.18 12.33 10.95
N ASP A 4 3.44 11.57 11.74
CA ASP A 4 3.97 10.35 12.37
C ASP A 4 4.43 9.33 11.31
N ASP A 5 5.58 8.70 11.54
CA ASP A 5 6.20 7.80 10.57
C ASP A 5 5.35 6.56 10.27
N SER A 6 4.47 6.13 11.18
CA SER A 6 3.51 5.06 10.89
C SER A 6 2.42 5.50 9.92
N VAL A 7 1.99 6.77 9.97
CA VAL A 7 1.07 7.35 9.00
C VAL A 7 1.74 7.46 7.63
N THR A 8 2.98 7.93 7.58
CA THR A 8 3.78 7.98 6.34
C THR A 8 3.95 6.57 5.75
N GLY A 9 4.22 5.58 6.60
CA GLY A 9 4.36 4.18 6.20
C GLY A 9 3.11 3.65 5.49
N ILE A 10 1.90 3.97 5.97
CA ILE A 10 0.64 3.54 5.33
C ILE A 10 0.61 3.94 3.85
N TRP A 11 1.00 5.17 3.55
CA TRP A 11 1.01 5.67 2.17
C TRP A 11 2.11 5.03 1.33
N ILE A 12 3.30 4.78 1.91
CA ILE A 12 4.36 4.02 1.24
C ILE A 12 3.86 2.63 0.85
N GLY A 13 3.20 1.92 1.77
CA GLY A 13 2.63 0.60 1.51
C GLY A 13 1.58 0.61 0.41
N GLY A 14 0.72 1.63 0.37
CA GLY A 14 -0.24 1.83 -0.71
C GLY A 14 0.43 2.09 -2.06
N LEU A 15 1.45 2.96 -2.09
CA LEU A 15 2.19 3.33 -3.30
C LEU A 15 2.99 2.17 -3.88
N ILE A 16 3.61 1.34 -3.04
CA ILE A 16 4.31 0.13 -3.47
C ILE A 16 3.35 -0.80 -4.22
N LEU A 17 2.16 -1.04 -3.65
CA LEU A 17 1.18 -1.93 -4.30
C LEU A 17 0.57 -1.31 -5.55
N SER A 18 0.19 -0.04 -5.53
CA SER A 18 -0.37 0.62 -6.72
C SER A 18 0.63 0.61 -7.88
N SER A 19 1.90 0.86 -7.60
CA SER A 19 2.97 0.89 -8.61
C SER A 19 3.31 -0.52 -9.10
N GLY A 20 3.37 -1.51 -8.20
CA GLY A 20 3.57 -2.91 -8.56
C GLY A 20 2.46 -3.46 -9.45
N LEU A 21 1.19 -3.20 -9.12
CA LEU A 21 0.06 -3.62 -9.96
C LEU A 21 0.06 -2.90 -11.31
N TRP A 22 0.38 -1.60 -11.33
CA TRP A 22 0.53 -0.86 -12.59
C TRP A 22 1.63 -1.44 -13.48
N LEU A 23 2.78 -1.80 -12.90
CA LEU A 23 3.87 -2.43 -13.63
C LEU A 23 3.46 -3.82 -14.17
N ALA A 24 2.74 -4.61 -13.39
CA ALA A 24 2.23 -5.90 -13.82
C ALA A 24 1.26 -5.77 -15.02
N ASP A 25 0.40 -4.75 -15.01
CA ASP A 25 -0.47 -4.41 -16.13
C ASP A 25 0.34 -3.97 -17.36
N TRP A 26 1.37 -3.16 -17.17
CA TRP A 26 2.25 -2.71 -18.25
C TRP A 26 3.02 -3.87 -18.90
N ILE A 27 3.61 -4.77 -18.10
CA ILE A 27 4.26 -6.01 -18.55
C ILE A 27 3.28 -6.86 -19.37
N GLY A 28 2.04 -7.00 -18.88
CA GLY A 28 0.98 -7.73 -19.57
C GLY A 28 0.64 -7.13 -20.93
N LYS A 29 0.53 -5.80 -21.01
CA LYS A 29 0.27 -5.08 -22.28
C LYS A 29 1.42 -5.21 -23.29
N LYS A 30 2.65 -5.44 -22.82
CA LYS A 30 3.81 -5.70 -23.68
C LYS A 30 3.90 -7.13 -24.19
N GLY A 31 3.02 -8.04 -23.74
CA GLY A 31 3.02 -9.44 -24.18
C GLY A 31 4.12 -10.29 -23.55
N TRP A 32 4.81 -9.79 -22.52
CA TRP A 32 5.86 -10.54 -21.83
C TRP A 32 5.25 -11.64 -20.96
N LYS A 33 5.74 -12.87 -21.10
CA LYS A 33 5.28 -14.03 -20.34
C LYS A 33 6.04 -14.15 -19.02
N VAL A 34 5.71 -13.27 -18.07
CA VAL A 34 6.23 -13.33 -16.70
C VAL A 34 5.24 -14.11 -15.82
N PRO A 35 5.66 -15.23 -15.19
CA PRO A 35 4.80 -15.97 -14.26
C PRO A 35 4.52 -15.11 -13.02
N HIS A 36 3.28 -15.14 -12.51
CA HIS A 36 2.88 -14.39 -11.31
C HIS A 36 3.27 -12.90 -11.35
N LYS A 37 3.15 -12.26 -12.52
CA LYS A 37 3.59 -10.88 -12.80
C LYS A 37 3.19 -9.84 -11.75
N GLU A 38 2.01 -9.97 -11.12
CA GLU A 38 1.55 -9.08 -10.05
C GLU A 38 2.44 -9.20 -8.81
N LEU A 39 2.67 -10.43 -8.34
CA LEU A 39 3.53 -10.70 -7.19
C LEU A 39 4.97 -10.28 -7.47
N VAL A 40 5.50 -10.65 -8.64
CA VAL A 40 6.87 -10.27 -9.05
C VAL A 40 7.04 -8.76 -9.07
N SER A 41 6.08 -8.03 -9.63
CA SER A 41 6.15 -6.57 -9.72
C SER A 41 6.06 -5.91 -8.35
N VAL A 42 5.17 -6.38 -7.46
CA VAL A 42 5.05 -5.88 -6.09
C VAL A 42 6.34 -6.13 -5.30
N VAL A 43 6.89 -7.36 -5.37
CA VAL A 43 8.15 -7.71 -4.70
C VAL A 43 9.30 -6.84 -5.22
N LEU A 44 9.36 -6.59 -6.52
CA LEU A 44 10.36 -5.69 -7.11
C LEU A 44 10.29 -4.28 -6.52
N PHE A 45 9.07 -3.72 -6.36
CA PHE A 45 8.92 -2.40 -5.72
C PHE A 45 9.30 -2.42 -4.24
N TYR A 46 8.97 -3.49 -3.50
CA TYR A 46 9.44 -3.65 -2.12
C TYR A 46 10.97 -3.67 -2.03
N LEU A 47 11.62 -4.43 -2.91
CA LEU A 47 13.09 -4.52 -3.00
C LEU A 47 13.74 -3.20 -3.44
N PHE A 48 13.03 -2.35 -4.17
CA PHE A 48 13.54 -1.04 -4.57
C PHE A 48 13.35 0.01 -3.46
N VAL A 49 12.16 0.05 -2.85
CA VAL A 49 11.78 1.10 -1.91
C VAL A 49 12.38 0.87 -0.52
N ILE A 50 12.28 -0.33 0.05
CA ILE A 50 12.71 -0.57 1.44
C ILE A 50 14.23 -0.33 1.63
N PRO A 51 15.13 -0.85 0.77
CA PRO A 51 16.55 -0.56 0.89
C PRO A 51 16.89 0.92 0.68
N SER A 52 16.18 1.61 -0.23
CA SER A 52 16.34 3.05 -0.44
C SER A 52 16.01 3.84 0.84
N LEU A 53 14.92 3.50 1.52
CA LEU A 53 14.53 4.11 2.80
C LEU A 53 15.54 3.80 3.92
N TYR A 54 16.10 2.59 3.92
CA TYR A 54 17.17 2.23 4.86
C TYR A 54 18.43 3.07 4.64
N TRP A 55 18.89 3.23 3.39
CA TRP A 55 20.04 4.09 3.09
C TRP A 55 19.79 5.57 3.38
N ALA A 56 18.55 6.03 3.23
CA ALA A 56 18.11 7.35 3.65
C ALA A 56 18.04 7.53 5.18
N LYS A 57 18.35 6.48 5.95
CA LYS A 57 18.28 6.44 7.43
C LYS A 57 16.88 6.76 7.96
N MET A 58 15.84 6.42 7.19
CA MET A 58 14.43 6.56 7.58
C MET A 58 13.89 5.32 8.31
N VAL A 59 14.55 4.16 8.13
CA VAL A 59 14.20 2.87 8.74
C VAL A 59 15.32 2.41 9.65
N GLY A 60 14.98 1.78 10.78
CA GLY A 60 15.95 1.14 11.68
C GLY A 60 16.46 2.07 12.78
N LEU A 61 15.73 3.15 13.07
CA LEU A 61 16.02 4.07 14.17
C LEU A 61 15.49 3.47 15.48
N ALA A 62 16.38 3.18 16.44
CA ALA A 62 16.03 2.48 17.68
C ALA A 62 14.93 3.18 18.51
N SER A 63 14.82 4.51 18.41
CA SER A 63 13.80 5.32 19.10
C SER A 63 12.49 5.45 18.33
N ASN A 64 12.40 4.93 17.09
CA ASN A 64 11.23 5.07 16.21
C ASN A 64 10.44 3.76 16.09
N THR A 65 10.09 3.17 17.23
CA THR A 65 9.38 1.89 17.26
C THR A 65 7.97 2.02 17.82
N LEU A 66 7.06 1.20 17.30
CA LEU A 66 5.73 0.95 17.83
C LEU A 66 5.60 -0.57 17.99
N TRP A 67 5.28 -1.02 19.21
CA TRP A 67 5.22 -2.45 19.57
C TRP A 67 6.52 -3.24 19.25
N GLY A 68 7.67 -2.58 19.36
CA GLY A 68 8.98 -3.19 19.09
C GLY A 68 9.34 -3.33 17.60
N VAL A 69 8.52 -2.81 16.69
CA VAL A 69 8.78 -2.76 15.24
C VAL A 69 8.98 -1.31 14.83
N ASP A 70 9.86 -1.05 13.87
CA ASP A 70 10.03 0.27 13.25
C ASP A 70 8.69 0.81 12.74
N LYS A 71 8.34 2.04 13.13
CA LYS A 71 7.06 2.66 12.83
C LYS A 71 6.76 2.74 11.34
N LEU A 72 7.77 3.04 10.52
CA LEU A 72 7.63 3.20 9.08
C LEU A 72 7.37 1.84 8.41
N ILE A 73 8.09 0.80 8.85
CA ILE A 73 7.88 -0.58 8.36
C ILE A 73 6.50 -1.08 8.76
N LEU A 74 6.10 -0.90 10.03
CA LEU A 74 4.78 -1.28 10.51
C LEU A 74 3.68 -0.59 9.69
N GLY A 75 3.80 0.74 9.51
CA GLY A 75 2.88 1.50 8.68
C GLY A 75 2.82 0.98 7.25
N THR A 76 3.96 0.66 6.65
CA THR A 76 4.05 0.11 5.29
C THR A 76 3.30 -1.21 5.15
N VAL A 77 3.47 -2.13 6.11
CA VAL A 77 2.74 -3.40 6.13
C VAL A 77 1.24 -3.18 6.26
N VAL A 78 0.82 -2.35 7.22
CA VAL A 78 -0.60 -2.02 7.45
C VAL A 78 -1.21 -1.37 6.20
N GLY A 79 -0.51 -0.42 5.59
CA GLY A 79 -0.93 0.27 4.37
C GLY A 79 -1.11 -0.69 3.19
N SER A 80 -0.18 -1.61 2.97
CA SER A 80 -0.34 -2.65 1.95
C SER A 80 -1.54 -3.56 2.20
N ILE A 81 -1.78 -3.99 3.44
CA ILE A 81 -2.96 -4.79 3.78
C ILE A 81 -4.24 -4.00 3.47
N LEU A 82 -4.35 -2.75 3.93
CA LEU A 82 -5.50 -1.89 3.68
C LEU A 82 -5.75 -1.67 2.19
N PHE A 83 -4.68 -1.48 1.41
CA PHE A 83 -4.77 -1.32 -0.04
C PHE A 83 -5.31 -2.59 -0.72
N ILE A 84 -4.79 -3.78 -0.37
CA ILE A 84 -5.29 -5.07 -0.91
C ILE A 84 -6.76 -5.26 -0.55
N VAL A 85 -7.13 -5.00 0.71
CA VAL A 85 -8.51 -5.06 1.17
C VAL A 85 -9.37 -4.12 0.34
N GLY A 86 -8.92 -2.88 0.09
CA GLY A 86 -9.64 -1.92 -0.72
C GLY A 86 -9.85 -2.36 -2.17
N VAL A 87 -8.82 -2.91 -2.81
CA VAL A 87 -8.93 -3.47 -4.17
C VAL A 87 -9.88 -4.67 -4.19
N ARG A 88 -9.82 -5.55 -3.18
CA ARG A 88 -10.70 -6.72 -3.09
C ARG A 88 -12.15 -6.30 -2.83
N PHE A 89 -12.36 -5.28 -2.01
CA PHE A 89 -13.66 -4.72 -1.70
C PHE A 89 -14.30 -4.06 -2.93
N ASP A 90 -13.55 -3.27 -3.71
CA ASP A 90 -14.01 -2.76 -5.02
C ASP A 90 -14.45 -3.90 -5.95
N LYS A 91 -13.64 -4.96 -6.08
CA LYS A 91 -13.99 -6.12 -6.90
C LYS A 91 -15.27 -6.80 -6.42
N TRP A 92 -15.42 -6.98 -5.11
CA TRP A 92 -16.62 -7.57 -4.52
C TRP A 92 -17.87 -6.69 -4.76
N LEU A 93 -17.78 -5.38 -4.57
CA LEU A 93 -18.88 -4.45 -4.86
C LEU A 93 -19.33 -4.51 -6.32
N ARG A 94 -18.40 -4.67 -7.27
CA ARG A 94 -18.77 -4.88 -8.69
C ARG A 94 -19.51 -6.20 -8.89
N THR A 95 -19.13 -7.28 -8.21
CA THR A 95 -19.79 -8.59 -8.37
C THR A 95 -21.25 -8.57 -7.93
N ILE A 96 -21.59 -7.78 -6.90
CA ILE A 96 -22.98 -7.64 -6.43
C ILE A 96 -23.79 -6.60 -7.23
N ASN A 97 -23.14 -5.82 -8.10
CA ASN A 97 -23.75 -4.76 -8.89
C ASN A 97 -23.65 -5.04 -10.41
N GLU A 98 -23.81 -6.30 -10.82
CA GLU A 98 -23.79 -6.71 -12.23
C GLU A 98 -22.51 -6.30 -13.00
N GLY A 99 -21.37 -6.20 -12.30
CA GLY A 99 -20.10 -5.72 -12.85
C GLY A 99 -19.96 -4.20 -12.96
N LYS A 100 -21.01 -3.43 -12.64
CA LYS A 100 -21.03 -1.96 -12.67
C LYS A 100 -20.43 -1.38 -11.38
N VAL A 101 -19.88 -0.17 -11.48
CA VAL A 101 -19.46 0.61 -10.30
C VAL A 101 -20.66 1.32 -9.67
N TYR A 102 -20.64 1.50 -8.36
CA TYR A 102 -21.62 2.35 -7.66
C TYR A 102 -21.28 3.84 -7.82
N VAL A 103 -19.99 4.17 -7.79
CA VAL A 103 -19.49 5.55 -7.85
C VAL A 103 -18.35 5.66 -8.86
N TYR A 104 -18.24 6.80 -9.53
CA TYR A 104 -17.12 7.07 -10.42
C TYR A 104 -15.78 6.97 -9.67
N PHE A 105 -14.75 6.40 -10.30
CA PHE A 105 -13.45 6.10 -9.68
C PHE A 105 -13.46 5.18 -8.44
N GLN A 106 -14.51 4.35 -8.23
CA GLN A 106 -14.61 3.42 -7.11
C GLN A 106 -13.31 2.63 -6.80
N LYS A 107 -12.62 2.15 -7.84
CA LYS A 107 -11.35 1.40 -7.72
C LYS A 107 -10.19 2.18 -7.10
N VAL A 108 -10.28 3.51 -7.06
CA VAL A 108 -9.29 4.42 -6.47
C VAL A 108 -9.79 4.94 -5.13
N ILE A 109 -11.05 5.39 -5.09
CA ILE A 109 -11.66 5.98 -3.89
C ILE A 109 -11.62 5.01 -2.72
N ILE A 110 -11.96 3.73 -2.94
CA ILE A 110 -12.02 2.74 -1.87
C ILE A 110 -10.64 2.51 -1.23
N PRO A 111 -9.57 2.14 -1.97
CA PRO A 111 -8.24 2.01 -1.37
C PRO A 111 -7.78 3.28 -0.66
N VAL A 112 -7.94 4.46 -1.28
CA VAL A 112 -7.50 5.74 -0.70
C VAL A 112 -8.27 6.06 0.59
N PHE A 113 -9.57 5.79 0.63
CA PHE A 113 -10.40 5.96 1.81
C PHE A 113 -9.96 5.04 2.95
N LEU A 114 -9.68 3.75 2.66
CA LEU A 114 -9.17 2.82 3.68
C LEU A 114 -7.79 3.19 4.20
N LEU A 115 -6.87 3.65 3.33
CA LEU A 115 -5.57 4.17 3.77
C LEU A 115 -5.75 5.37 4.69
N THR A 116 -6.64 6.30 4.33
CA THR A 116 -6.93 7.49 5.13
C THR A 116 -7.53 7.13 6.50
N LEU A 117 -8.47 6.19 6.54
CA LEU A 117 -9.01 5.65 7.79
C LEU A 117 -7.91 4.98 8.64
N GLY A 118 -7.05 4.17 8.03
CA GLY A 118 -5.92 3.55 8.71
C GLY A 118 -4.94 4.58 9.27
N SER A 119 -4.64 5.64 8.52
CA SER A 119 -3.83 6.78 8.96
C SER A 119 -4.46 7.45 10.17
N PHE A 120 -5.78 7.69 10.15
CA PHE A 120 -6.49 8.29 11.27
C PHE A 120 -6.45 7.40 12.53
N VAL A 121 -6.62 6.09 12.37
CA VAL A 121 -6.53 5.13 13.50
C VAL A 121 -5.11 5.10 14.09
N LEU A 122 -4.06 5.01 13.28
CA LEU A 122 -2.68 5.02 13.78
C LEU A 122 -2.30 6.36 14.41
N TYR A 123 -2.85 7.46 13.91
CA TYR A 123 -2.68 8.77 14.51
C TYR A 123 -3.22 8.82 15.95
N LEU A 124 -4.42 8.26 16.19
CA LEU A 124 -5.04 8.17 17.52
C LEU A 124 -4.35 7.18 18.46
N ILE A 125 -3.65 6.17 17.94
CA ILE A 125 -2.89 5.22 18.76
C ILE A 125 -1.56 5.83 19.21
N THR A 126 -0.99 6.71 18.39
CA THR A 126 0.37 7.22 18.59
C THR A 126 0.44 8.59 19.25
N ASN A 127 -0.69 9.32 19.31
CA ASN A 127 -0.82 10.62 19.99
C ASN A 127 -1.99 10.60 20.97
#